data_AF-A0A921HRM7-F1
#
_entry.id   AF-A0A921HRM7-F1
#
_cell.length_a   1.000
_cell.length_b   1.000
_cell.length_c   1.000
_cell.angle_alpha   90.00
_cell.angle_beta   90.00
_cell.angle_gamma   90.00
#
_symmetry.space_group_name_H-M   'P 1'
#
loop_
_entity.id
_entity.type
_entity.pdbx_description
1 polymer ?
#
loop_
_entity_poly.entity_id
_entity_poly.type
_entity_poly.pdbx_seq_one_letter_code
_entity_poly.pdbx_strand_id
1 'polypeptide(L)'
;MKRIDVQINHKLVGTCEAVIRSSSPLFKDIIDPWIEIEGFVPASPSLTDDQQVVLEWLKLTAPTGKPMQVVFWMMNNAAWGHLDELRDPLMELTDKEEFEVLAAFAQWGLEQEEA
;
A
#
# COMPACT_ATOMS: atom_id res chain seq x y z
N MET A 1 9.76 4.63 18.80
CA MET A 1 8.87 3.79 19.62
C MET A 1 8.84 2.39 19.01
N LYS A 2 8.79 1.30 19.78
CA LYS A 2 8.62 -0.05 19.19
C LYS A 2 7.16 -0.21 18.77
N ARG A 3 6.93 -0.53 17.49
CA ARG A 3 5.59 -0.83 16.94
C ARG A 3 5.20 -2.29 17.26
N ILE A 4 3.92 -2.59 17.28
CA ILE A 4 3.33 -3.90 17.59
C ILE A 4 2.83 -4.54 16.30
N ASP A 5 3.20 -5.80 16.03
CA ASP A 5 2.68 -6.55 14.88
C ASP A 5 1.19 -6.86 15.06
N VAL A 6 0.41 -6.53 14.04
CA VAL A 6 -1.02 -6.86 13.96
C VAL A 6 -1.17 -8.04 13.01
N GLN A 7 -1.75 -9.13 13.52
CA GLN A 7 -2.01 -10.33 12.73
C GLN A 7 -3.51 -10.64 12.68
N ILE A 8 -4.00 -11.00 11.49
CA ILE A 8 -5.36 -11.51 11.29
C ILE A 8 -5.22 -12.92 10.73
N ASN A 9 -5.84 -13.92 11.37
CA ASN A 9 -5.75 -15.33 10.98
C ASN A 9 -4.28 -15.80 10.81
N HIS A 10 -3.40 -15.43 11.74
CA HIS A 10 -1.96 -15.72 11.72
C HIS A 10 -1.17 -15.10 10.56
N LYS A 11 -1.77 -14.19 9.78
CA LYS A 11 -1.09 -13.42 8.75
C LYS A 11 -0.78 -12.01 9.26
N LEU A 12 0.48 -11.57 9.12
CA LEU A 12 0.85 -10.18 9.38
C LEU A 12 0.09 -9.27 8.42
N VAL A 13 -0.69 -8.34 8.96
CA VAL A 13 -1.47 -7.36 8.18
C VAL A 13 -0.97 -5.93 8.37
N GLY A 14 -0.13 -5.69 9.37
CA GLY A 14 0.45 -4.38 9.62
C GLY A 14 1.09 -4.27 10.98
N THR A 15 1.40 -3.04 11.36
CA THR A 15 1.95 -2.70 12.66
C THR A 15 1.19 -1.52 13.26
N CYS A 16 1.04 -1.47 14.57
CA CYS A 16 0.39 -0.36 15.27
C CYS A 16 1.26 0.21 16.39
N GLU A 17 0.83 1.34 16.95
CA GLU A 17 1.51 1.99 18.07
C GLU A 17 0.97 1.51 19.41
N ALA A 18 -0.34 1.28 19.49
CA ALA A 18 -1.01 0.80 20.69
C ALA A 18 -2.20 -0.13 20.37
N VAL A 19 -2.52 -0.99 21.34
CA VAL A 19 -3.68 -1.88 21.35
C VAL A 19 -4.40 -1.66 22.66
N ILE A 20 -5.63 -1.15 22.60
CA ILE A 20 -6.41 -0.76 23.78
C ILE A 20 -7.65 -1.66 23.85
N ARG A 21 -7.87 -2.28 25.02
CA ARG A 21 -9.12 -2.99 25.28
C ARG A 21 -10.16 -2.00 25.77
N SER A 22 -11.13 -1.71 24.92
CA SER A 22 -12.20 -0.76 25.18
C SER A 22 -13.50 -1.48 25.51
N SER A 23 -14.32 -0.84 26.33
CA SER A 23 -15.65 -1.33 26.67
C SER A 23 -16.56 -0.15 27.01
N SER A 24 -17.87 -0.35 26.87
CA SER A 24 -18.85 0.66 27.27
C SER A 24 -19.37 0.38 28.68
N PRO A 25 -19.19 1.30 29.65
CA PRO A 25 -19.79 1.16 30.98
C PRO A 25 -21.32 1.19 30.93
N LEU A 26 -21.88 1.89 29.94
CA LEU A 26 -23.33 2.07 29.76
C LEU A 26 -23.99 0.86 29.08
N PHE A 27 -23.25 0.10 28.28
CA PHE A 27 -23.76 -1.01 27.47
C PHE A 27 -23.02 -2.32 27.73
N LYS A 28 -22.49 -2.50 28.94
CA LYS A 28 -21.64 -3.65 29.32
C LYS A 28 -22.28 -5.03 29.09
N ASP A 29 -23.62 -5.11 29.08
CA ASP A 29 -24.38 -6.35 28.91
C ASP A 29 -24.94 -6.52 27.49
N ILE A 30 -24.66 -5.56 26.59
CA ILE A 30 -25.17 -5.50 25.22
C ILE A 30 -24.04 -5.58 24.21
N ILE A 31 -22.89 -4.99 24.54
CA ILE A 31 -21.75 -4.86 23.64
C ILE A 31 -20.55 -5.54 24.29
N ASP A 32 -20.01 -6.56 23.62
CA ASP A 32 -18.75 -7.17 24.01
C ASP A 32 -17.61 -6.16 23.92
N PRO A 33 -16.62 -6.22 24.84
CA PRO A 33 -15.43 -5.38 24.75
C PRO A 33 -14.76 -5.49 23.37
N TRP A 34 -14.31 -4.38 22.82
CA TRP A 34 -13.61 -4.32 21.53
C TRP A 34 -12.15 -3.90 21.70
N ILE A 35 -11.38 -4.06 20.63
CA ILE A 35 -9.99 -3.65 20.57
C ILE A 35 -9.87 -2.41 19.69
N GLU A 36 -9.33 -1.33 20.23
CA GLU A 36 -8.94 -0.14 19.48
C GLU A 36 -7.46 -0.25 19.12
N ILE A 37 -7.14 0.02 17.85
CA ILE A 37 -5.79 0.00 17.32
C ILE A 37 -5.43 1.43 16.93
N GLU A 38 -4.43 2.00 17.60
CA GLU A 38 -3.96 3.35 17.31
C GLU A 38 -2.70 3.33 16.44
N GLY A 39 -2.63 4.26 15.49
CA GLY A 39 -1.49 4.40 14.59
C GLY A 39 -1.25 3.17 13.73
N PHE A 40 -2.30 2.48 13.27
CA PHE A 40 -2.16 1.32 12.37
C PHE A 40 -1.51 1.71 11.04
N VAL A 41 -0.47 0.99 10.66
CA VAL A 41 0.20 1.07 9.36
C VAL A 41 0.13 -0.32 8.73
N PRO A 42 -0.54 -0.49 7.58
CA PRO A 42 -0.64 -1.79 6.93
C PRO A 42 0.75 -2.29 6.52
N ALA A 43 0.92 -3.62 6.53
CA ALA A 43 2.15 -4.23 6.07
C ALA A 43 2.25 -4.00 4.56
N SER A 44 3.34 -3.36 4.13
CA SER A 44 3.62 -3.25 2.70
C SER A 44 3.75 -4.65 2.10
N PRO A 45 3.15 -4.92 0.93
CA PRO A 45 3.43 -6.16 0.22
C PRO A 45 4.94 -6.28 -0.01
N SER A 46 5.50 -7.48 0.17
CA SER A 46 6.88 -7.74 -0.22
C SER A 46 6.92 -7.78 -1.74
N LEU A 47 7.32 -6.66 -2.35
CA LEU A 47 7.39 -6.53 -3.80
C LEU A 47 8.56 -7.36 -4.35
N THR A 48 8.36 -7.96 -5.52
CA THR A 48 9.41 -8.56 -6.35
C THR A 48 10.28 -7.46 -6.98
N ASP A 49 11.41 -7.86 -7.56
CA ASP A 49 12.32 -6.92 -8.24
C ASP A 49 11.60 -6.17 -9.37
N ASP A 50 10.77 -6.87 -10.17
CA ASP A 50 10.00 -6.25 -11.25
C ASP A 50 8.95 -5.27 -10.72
N GLN A 51 8.22 -5.64 -9.66
CA GLN A 51 7.27 -4.74 -8.99
C GLN A 51 7.96 -3.49 -8.44
N GLN A 52 9.19 -3.64 -7.92
CA GLN A 52 9.96 -2.53 -7.38
C GLN A 52 10.36 -1.54 -8.48
N VAL A 53 10.80 -2.03 -9.64
CA VAL A 53 11.12 -1.19 -10.81
C VAL A 53 9.89 -0.38 -11.24
N VAL A 54 8.73 -1.03 -11.32
CA VAL A 54 7.47 -0.34 -11.69
C VAL A 54 7.07 0.70 -10.65
N LEU A 55 7.17 0.36 -9.36
CA LEU A 55 6.85 1.30 -8.28
C LEU A 55 7.78 2.53 -8.28
N GLU A 56 9.08 2.33 -8.50
CA GLU A 56 10.05 3.43 -8.54
C GLU A 56 9.78 4.37 -9.71
N TRP A 57 9.45 3.82 -10.87
CA TRP A 57 9.05 4.63 -12.03
C TRP A 57 7.81 5.48 -11.73
N LEU A 58 6.79 4.90 -11.08
CA LEU A 58 5.58 5.61 -10.69
C LEU A 58 5.90 6.77 -9.72
N LYS A 59 6.76 6.53 -8.72
CA LYS A 59 7.20 7.56 -7.76
C LYS A 59 7.96 8.70 -8.43
N LEU A 60 8.89 8.38 -9.33
CA LEU A 60 9.67 9.36 -10.10
C LEU A 60 8.77 10.23 -10.99
N THR A 61 7.74 9.62 -11.57
CA THR A 61 6.84 10.30 -12.52
C THR A 61 5.68 11.01 -11.83
N ALA A 62 5.36 10.67 -10.58
CA ALA A 62 4.26 11.26 -9.81
C ALA A 62 4.19 12.80 -9.84
N PRO A 63 5.28 13.57 -9.75
CA PRO A 63 5.21 15.03 -9.78
C PRO A 63 4.75 15.63 -11.13
N THR A 64 4.71 14.83 -12.19
CA THR A 64 4.42 15.30 -13.56
C THR A 64 2.93 15.37 -13.89
N GLY A 65 2.06 14.83 -13.04
CA GLY A 65 0.62 14.79 -13.29
C GLY A 65 -0.20 14.26 -12.11
N LYS A 66 -1.51 14.09 -12.28
CA LYS A 66 -2.35 13.42 -11.28
C LYS A 66 -2.04 11.92 -11.25
N PRO A 67 -2.21 11.21 -10.10
CA PRO A 67 -1.85 9.80 -9.98
C PRO A 67 -2.43 8.90 -11.09
N MET A 68 -3.72 9.09 -11.42
CA MET A 68 -4.36 8.35 -12.51
C MET A 68 -3.78 8.65 -13.90
N GLN A 69 -3.32 9.88 -14.13
CA GLN A 69 -2.67 10.26 -15.39
C GLN A 69 -1.29 9.59 -15.51
N VAL A 70 -0.55 9.52 -14.40
CA VAL A 70 0.76 8.86 -14.33
C VAL A 70 0.64 7.37 -14.64
N VAL A 71 -0.34 6.68 -14.04
CA VAL A 71 -0.63 5.27 -14.35
C VAL A 71 -1.00 5.09 -15.83
N PHE A 72 -1.86 5.95 -16.37
CA PHE A 72 -2.22 5.91 -17.79
C PHE A 72 -1.00 6.12 -18.70
N TRP A 73 -0.14 7.08 -18.41
CA TRP A 73 1.07 7.35 -19.18
C TRP A 73 2.06 6.20 -19.14
N MET A 74 2.21 5.55 -17.99
CA MET A 74 3.03 4.34 -17.84
C MET A 74 2.60 3.27 -18.85
N MET A 75 1.32 2.90 -18.82
CA MET A 75 0.74 1.87 -19.69
C MET A 75 0.86 2.26 -21.16
N ASN A 76 0.57 3.52 -21.49
CA ASN A 76 0.68 4.01 -22.86
C ASN A 76 2.12 3.95 -23.36
N ASN A 77 3.10 4.45 -22.60
CA ASN A 77 4.49 4.49 -23.04
C ASN A 77 5.15 3.11 -23.12
N ALA A 78 4.80 2.19 -22.21
CA ALA A 78 5.28 0.81 -22.27
C ALA A 78 4.75 0.08 -23.52
N ALA A 79 3.48 0.28 -23.86
CA ALA A 79 2.86 -0.32 -25.04
C ALA A 79 3.54 0.10 -26.35
N TRP A 80 4.02 1.35 -26.44
CA TRP A 80 4.65 1.92 -27.64
C TRP A 80 6.18 1.81 -27.66
N GLY A 81 6.81 1.14 -26.68
CA GLY A 81 8.27 0.94 -26.66
C GLY A 81 9.05 2.24 -26.37
N HIS A 82 8.45 3.16 -25.60
CA HIS A 82 9.12 4.39 -25.17
C HIS A 82 9.77 4.26 -23.78
N LEU A 83 9.66 3.09 -23.15
CA LEU A 83 10.20 2.76 -21.84
C LEU A 83 10.78 1.34 -21.87
N ASP A 84 11.88 1.15 -22.61
CA ASP A 84 12.47 -0.19 -22.83
C ASP A 84 12.83 -0.89 -21.51
N GLU A 85 13.33 -0.14 -20.51
CA GLU A 85 13.68 -0.68 -19.19
C GLU A 85 12.46 -0.99 -18.30
N LEU A 86 11.29 -0.40 -18.59
CA LEU A 86 10.05 -0.63 -17.85
C LEU A 86 9.15 -1.67 -18.52
N ARG A 87 9.31 -1.88 -19.83
CA ARG A 87 8.43 -2.72 -20.63
C ARG A 87 8.37 -4.14 -20.08
N ASP A 88 9.52 -4.79 -19.92
CA ASP A 88 9.54 -6.19 -19.47
C ASP A 88 9.06 -6.31 -18.01
N PRO A 89 9.56 -5.52 -17.04
CA PRO A 89 9.05 -5.56 -15.66
C PRO A 89 7.55 -5.31 -15.53
N LEU A 90 6.98 -4.42 -16.36
CA LEU A 90 5.55 -4.11 -16.32
C LEU A 90 4.71 -5.19 -17.00
N MET A 91 5.14 -5.73 -18.14
CA MET A 91 4.37 -6.69 -18.93
C MET A 91 4.37 -8.10 -18.32
N GLU A 92 5.36 -8.44 -17.49
CA GLU A 92 5.47 -9.73 -16.82
C GLU A 92 4.73 -9.77 -15.47
N LEU A 93 4.20 -8.64 -14.97
CA LEU A 93 3.40 -8.62 -13.75
C LEU A 93 2.11 -9.43 -13.93
N THR A 94 1.80 -10.25 -12.94
CA THR A 94 0.47 -10.82 -12.80
C THR A 94 -0.52 -9.76 -12.31
N ASP A 95 -1.83 -9.96 -12.55
CA ASP A 95 -2.88 -9.07 -12.01
C ASP A 95 -2.71 -8.79 -10.50
N LYS A 96 -2.30 -9.82 -9.74
CA LYS A 96 -2.03 -9.69 -8.31
C LYS A 96 -0.88 -8.71 -8.04
N GLU A 97 0.20 -8.84 -8.79
CA GLU A 97 1.38 -8.00 -8.61
C GLU A 97 1.12 -6.56 -9.05
N GLU A 98 0.31 -6.35 -10.08
CA GLU A 98 -0.19 -5.01 -10.44
C GLU A 98 -0.97 -4.38 -9.28
N PHE A 99 -1.90 -5.11 -8.64
CA PHE A 99 -2.62 -4.60 -7.47
C PHE A 99 -1.70 -4.24 -6.31
N GLU A 100 -0.67 -5.04 -6.05
CA GLU A 100 0.30 -4.80 -5.00
C GLU A 100 1.15 -3.54 -5.28
N VAL A 101 1.57 -3.32 -6.53
CA VAL A 101 2.27 -2.10 -6.96
C VAL A 101 1.37 -0.87 -6.83
N LEU A 102 0.11 -0.96 -7.27
CA LEU A 102 -0.85 0.14 -7.16
C LEU A 102 -1.17 0.46 -5.70
N ALA A 103 -1.29 -0.54 -4.84
CA ALA A 103 -1.48 -0.34 -3.40
C ALA A 103 -0.28 0.36 -2.77
N ALA A 104 0.94 -0.09 -3.09
CA ALA A 104 2.17 0.53 -2.61
C ALA A 104 2.34 1.98 -3.12
N PHE A 105 1.95 2.24 -4.38
CA PHE A 105 1.98 3.58 -4.96
C PHE A 105 0.96 4.52 -4.30
N ALA A 106 -0.28 4.04 -4.08
CA ALA A 106 -1.31 4.81 -3.39
C ALA A 106 -0.90 5.14 -1.95
N GLN A 107 -0.36 4.17 -1.22
CA GLN A 107 0.10 4.39 0.15
C GLN A 107 1.23 5.43 0.21
N TRP A 108 2.26 5.28 -0.64
CA TRP A 108 3.33 6.27 -0.72
C TRP A 108 2.81 7.67 -1.07
N GLY A 109 1.86 7.78 -2.01
CA GLY A 109 1.30 9.06 -2.43
C GLY A 109 0.53 9.78 -1.30
N LEU A 110 -0.20 9.03 -0.47
CA LEU A 110 -0.88 9.58 0.71
C LEU A 110 0.13 10.08 1.75
N GLU A 111 1.21 9.35 1.99
CA GLU A 111 2.29 9.77 2.90
C GLU A 111 2.95 11.09 2.47
N GLN A 112 2.96 11.43 1.17
CA GLN A 112 3.48 12.72 0.69
C GLN A 112 2.54 13.90 0.95
N GLU A 113 1.23 13.67 1.03
CA GLU A 113 0.24 14.73 1.31
C GLU A 113 0.13 15.04 2.82
N GLU A 114 0.55 14.10 3.67
CA GLU A 114 0.56 14.25 5.13
C GLU A 114 1.86 14.87 5.68
N ALA A 115 2.89 15.08 4.84
CA ALA A 115 4.22 15.58 5.19
C ALA A 115 4.39 17.10 4.97
#